data_AF-A0A0C9Q3A5-F1
#
_entry.id   AF-A0A0C9Q3A5-F1
#
_cell.length_a   1.000
_cell.length_b   1.000
_cell.length_c   1.000
_cell.angle_alpha   90.00
_cell.angle_beta   90.00
_cell.angle_gamma   90.00
#
_symmetry.space_group_name_H-M   'P 1'
#
loop_
_entity.id
_entity.type
_entity.pdbx_description
1 polymer ?
#
loop_
_entity_poly.entity_id
_entity_poly.type
_entity_poly.pdbx_seq_one_letter_code
_entity_poly.pdbx_strand_id
1 'polypeptide(L)'
;MACPTNLASNRQTRMLADLSLIGCYNSSLSNAERDYIMLESAKRNLQFMPFFMLTEYQKVGQYSFEETFGMRFAVAFEQHNATQSAATMATLTSRQLDEVKKLNKLDLQLYEFAKDLAMQRFRRLRDKDPSFVQRFQHLGELPSRQSATEFNWDSVIEDTTDND
;
A
#
# COMPACT_ATOMS: atom_id res chain seq x y z
N MET A 1 -15.77 15.59 11.56
CA MET A 1 -16.08 14.27 10.97
C MET A 1 -17.28 13.67 11.71
N ALA A 2 -18.38 13.34 11.03
CA ALA A 2 -19.70 13.18 11.65
C ALA A 2 -20.32 11.76 11.57
N CYS A 3 -19.63 10.77 11.01
CA CYS A 3 -20.16 9.42 10.81
C CYS A 3 -19.34 8.38 11.62
N PRO A 4 -19.83 7.94 12.80
CA PRO A 4 -19.14 6.96 13.65
C PRO A 4 -18.96 5.58 13.01
N THR A 5 -19.79 5.23 12.03
CA THR A 5 -19.79 3.92 11.34
C THR A 5 -19.03 3.95 10.02
N ASN A 6 -18.28 5.01 9.73
CA ASN A 6 -17.53 5.12 8.49
C ASN A 6 -16.43 4.06 8.39
N LEU A 7 -16.57 3.16 7.40
CA LEU A 7 -15.62 2.09 7.13
C LEU A 7 -14.25 2.59 6.65
N ALA A 8 -14.08 3.87 6.32
CA ALA A 8 -12.76 4.44 6.01
C ALA A 8 -11.83 4.45 7.23
N SER A 9 -12.37 4.56 8.46
CA SER A 9 -11.55 4.57 9.68
C SER A 9 -10.89 3.21 9.94
N ASN A 10 -9.57 3.21 10.11
CA ASN A 10 -8.74 2.00 10.28
C ASN A 10 -9.03 0.91 9.23
N ARG A 11 -9.25 1.34 7.97
CA ARG A 11 -9.65 0.45 6.88
C ARG A 11 -8.62 -0.63 6.62
N GLN A 12 -7.33 -0.28 6.56
CA GLN A 12 -6.28 -1.24 6.21
C GLN A 12 -6.14 -2.31 7.29
N THR A 13 -6.13 -1.90 8.55
CA THR A 13 -6.09 -2.80 9.70
C THR A 13 -7.29 -3.74 9.70
N ARG A 14 -8.50 -3.21 9.51
CA ARG A 14 -9.72 -4.04 9.47
C ARG A 14 -9.74 -5.01 8.29
N MET A 15 -9.25 -4.61 7.12
CA MET A 15 -9.24 -5.48 5.93
C MET A 15 -8.16 -6.55 5.95
N LEU A 16 -7.08 -6.34 6.70
CA LEU A 16 -5.97 -7.29 6.81
C LEU A 16 -6.09 -8.21 8.02
N ALA A 17 -6.87 -7.83 9.03
CA ALA A 17 -7.12 -8.65 10.21
C ALA A 17 -8.10 -9.80 9.94
N ASP A 18 -7.95 -10.87 10.70
CA ASP A 18 -9.02 -11.86 10.91
C ASP A 18 -10.05 -11.30 11.91
N LEU A 19 -11.21 -10.89 11.39
CA LEU A 19 -12.27 -10.30 12.20
C LEU A 19 -13.01 -11.32 13.07
N SER A 20 -12.89 -12.62 12.81
CA SER A 20 -13.53 -13.64 13.65
C SER A 20 -13.00 -13.61 15.08
N LEU A 21 -11.72 -13.23 15.26
CA LEU A 21 -11.04 -13.06 16.55
C LEU A 21 -11.68 -11.99 17.44
N ILE A 22 -12.44 -11.07 16.86
CA ILE A 22 -13.12 -9.99 17.57
C ILE A 22 -14.65 -10.09 17.50
N GLY A 23 -15.22 -11.22 17.05
CA GLY A 23 -16.67 -11.36 16.88
C GLY A 23 -17.21 -10.61 15.65
N CYS A 24 -16.40 -10.52 14.59
CA CYS A 24 -16.71 -9.82 13.35
C CYS A 24 -17.13 -8.36 13.61
N TYR A 25 -18.32 -7.97 13.19
CA TYR A 25 -18.88 -6.62 13.40
C TYR A 25 -19.75 -6.53 14.66
N ASN A 26 -20.02 -7.64 15.36
CA ASN A 26 -20.85 -7.68 16.57
C ASN A 26 -20.01 -8.13 17.78
N SER A 27 -19.03 -7.30 18.12
CA SER A 27 -18.07 -7.57 19.18
C SER A 27 -18.64 -7.27 20.56
N SER A 28 -18.45 -8.19 21.51
CA SER A 28 -18.70 -7.95 22.95
C SER A 28 -17.47 -7.43 23.70
N LEU A 29 -16.33 -7.27 23.01
CA LEU A 29 -15.07 -6.81 23.59
C LEU A 29 -15.09 -5.31 23.86
N SER A 30 -14.24 -4.85 24.78
CA SER A 30 -13.97 -3.42 24.89
C SER A 30 -13.30 -2.90 23.61
N ASN A 31 -13.45 -1.60 23.32
CA ASN A 31 -12.82 -0.98 22.16
C ASN A 31 -11.29 -1.16 22.17
N ALA A 32 -10.66 -1.12 23.34
CA ALA A 32 -9.20 -1.24 23.46
C ALA A 32 -8.72 -2.67 23.13
N GLU A 33 -9.41 -3.69 23.67
CA GLU A 33 -9.08 -5.09 23.38
C GLU A 33 -9.32 -5.44 21.91
N ARG A 34 -10.44 -4.98 21.35
CA ARG A 34 -10.77 -5.15 19.93
C ARG A 34 -9.69 -4.54 19.04
N ASP A 35 -9.30 -3.30 19.31
CA ASP A 35 -8.29 -2.57 18.55
C ASP A 35 -6.93 -3.29 18.59
N TYR A 36 -6.53 -3.78 19.78
CA TYR A 36 -5.29 -4.52 19.97
C TYR A 36 -5.26 -5.84 19.18
N ILE A 37 -6.29 -6.69 19.34
CA ILE A 37 -6.37 -7.98 18.66
C ILE A 37 -6.39 -7.79 17.14
N MET A 38 -7.16 -6.82 16.66
CA MET A 38 -7.27 -6.53 15.23
C MET A 38 -5.94 -6.06 14.64
N LEU A 39 -5.20 -5.18 15.33
CA LEU A 39 -3.89 -4.71 14.87
C LEU A 39 -2.86 -5.83 14.82
N GLU A 40 -2.78 -6.67 15.85
CA GLU A 40 -1.82 -7.78 15.88
C GLU A 40 -2.15 -8.86 14.84
N SER A 41 -3.44 -9.13 14.62
CA SER A 41 -3.89 -10.00 13.53
C SER A 41 -3.50 -9.45 12.15
N ALA A 42 -3.72 -8.15 11.91
CA ALA A 42 -3.34 -7.51 10.64
C ALA A 42 -1.83 -7.54 10.38
N LYS A 43 -1.01 -7.23 11.40
CA LYS A 43 0.47 -7.33 11.30
C LYS A 43 0.91 -8.74 10.97
N ARG A 44 0.36 -9.74 11.67
CA ARG A 44 0.67 -11.16 11.42
C ARG A 44 0.31 -11.54 9.99
N ASN A 45 -0.90 -11.24 9.54
CA ASN A 45 -1.34 -11.58 8.19
C ASN A 45 -0.47 -10.91 7.13
N LEU A 46 -0.18 -9.62 7.28
CA LEU A 46 0.71 -8.88 6.38
C LEU A 46 2.14 -9.47 6.36
N GLN A 47 2.65 -9.92 7.52
CA GLN A 47 3.96 -10.56 7.63
C GLN A 47 4.05 -11.89 6.87
N PHE A 48 2.95 -12.64 6.79
CA PHE A 48 2.91 -13.92 6.09
C PHE A 48 2.42 -13.80 4.63
N MET A 49 1.94 -12.64 4.20
CA MET A 49 1.70 -12.40 2.77
C MET A 49 3.01 -12.54 1.98
N PRO A 50 3.01 -13.30 0.87
CA PRO A 50 4.20 -13.49 0.03
C PRO A 50 4.78 -12.16 -0.43
N PHE A 51 3.91 -11.22 -0.81
CA PHE A 51 4.28 -9.89 -1.27
C PHE A 51 3.23 -8.86 -0.88
N PHE A 52 3.69 -7.64 -0.61
CA PHE A 52 2.91 -6.41 -0.58
C PHE A 52 3.84 -5.24 -0.92
N MET A 53 3.26 -4.10 -1.29
CA MET A 53 4.03 -2.88 -1.59
C MET A 53 3.38 -1.64 -1.00
N LEU A 54 4.12 -0.54 -1.03
CA LEU A 54 3.72 0.76 -0.52
C LEU A 54 3.65 1.73 -1.69
N THR A 55 2.57 2.50 -1.77
CA THR A 55 2.26 3.36 -2.91
C THR A 55 3.33 4.41 -3.19
N GLU A 56 4.06 4.86 -2.17
CA GLU A 56 5.14 5.86 -2.28
C GLU A 56 6.49 5.27 -2.73
N TYR A 57 6.57 3.95 -2.95
CA TYR A 57 7.79 3.24 -3.34
C TYR A 57 7.54 2.29 -4.52
N GLN A 58 6.95 2.80 -5.61
CA GLN A 58 6.54 2.02 -6.79
C GLN A 58 7.68 1.16 -7.37
N LYS A 59 8.84 1.78 -7.62
CA LYS A 59 10.01 1.08 -8.20
C LYS A 59 10.58 -0.02 -7.28
N VAL A 60 10.56 0.21 -5.96
CA VAL A 60 10.95 -0.79 -4.96
C VAL A 60 9.94 -1.95 -4.94
N GLY A 61 8.65 -1.63 -5.03
CA GLY A 61 7.56 -2.59 -5.13
C GLY A 61 7.70 -3.47 -6.37
N GLN A 62 7.93 -2.88 -7.54
CA GLN A 62 8.14 -3.60 -8.79
C GLN A 62 9.28 -4.61 -8.66
N TYR A 63 10.49 -4.16 -8.29
CA TYR A 63 11.64 -5.04 -8.12
C TYR A 63 11.36 -6.16 -7.12
N SER A 64 10.77 -5.81 -5.97
CA SER A 64 10.49 -6.80 -4.92
C SER A 64 9.47 -7.86 -5.38
N PHE A 65 8.46 -7.48 -6.15
CA PHE A 65 7.48 -8.41 -6.73
C PHE A 65 8.15 -9.35 -7.72
N GLU A 66 8.88 -8.76 -8.67
CA GLU A 66 9.58 -9.47 -9.73
C GLU A 66 10.54 -10.53 -9.17
N GLU A 67 11.28 -10.21 -8.11
CA GLU A 67 12.18 -11.16 -7.44
C GLU A 67 11.47 -12.16 -6.54
N THR A 68 10.34 -11.80 -5.94
CA THR A 68 9.57 -12.71 -5.10
C THR A 68 8.96 -13.84 -5.94
N PHE A 69 8.51 -13.54 -7.16
CA PHE A 69 7.79 -14.49 -8.01
C PHE A 69 8.55 -14.95 -9.25
N GLY A 70 9.76 -14.44 -9.50
CA GLY A 70 10.53 -14.78 -10.71
C GLY A 70 9.88 -14.29 -12.00
N MET A 71 9.17 -13.17 -11.94
CA MET A 71 8.47 -12.55 -13.08
C MET A 71 9.10 -11.21 -13.45
N ARG A 72 8.75 -10.68 -14.63
CA ARG A 72 9.15 -9.34 -15.09
C ARG A 72 7.95 -8.62 -15.66
N PHE A 73 7.75 -7.36 -15.25
CA PHE A 73 6.78 -6.51 -15.91
C PHE A 73 7.32 -6.05 -17.26
N ALA A 74 6.41 -5.89 -18.23
CA ALA A 74 6.78 -5.39 -19.56
C ALA A 74 6.91 -3.86 -19.62
N VAL A 75 6.42 -3.16 -18.59
CA VAL A 75 6.46 -1.71 -18.45
C VAL A 75 6.89 -1.40 -17.02
N ALA A 76 7.78 -0.43 -16.86
CA ALA A 76 8.24 0.01 -15.56
C ALA A 76 7.11 0.70 -14.78
N PHE A 77 7.12 0.54 -13.45
CA PHE A 77 6.21 1.29 -12.61
C PHE A 77 6.68 2.74 -12.48
N GLU A 78 5.74 3.68 -12.58
CA GLU A 78 5.99 5.11 -12.43
C GLU A 78 5.50 5.64 -11.09
N GLN A 79 6.28 6.52 -10.49
CA GLN A 79 5.93 7.15 -9.22
C GLN A 79 5.20 8.47 -9.45
N HIS A 80 3.87 8.45 -9.38
CA HIS A 80 3.06 9.67 -9.43
C HIS A 80 2.80 10.21 -8.03
N ASN A 81 3.51 11.27 -7.64
CA ASN A 81 3.33 11.91 -6.34
C ASN A 81 2.24 12.99 -6.34
N ALA A 82 1.86 13.49 -7.52
CA ALA A 82 0.74 14.41 -7.70
C ALA A 82 -0.59 13.65 -7.56
N THR A 83 -1.01 13.44 -6.32
CA THR A 83 -2.22 12.70 -5.95
C THR A 83 -3.31 13.64 -5.46
N GLN A 84 -4.57 13.19 -5.53
CA GLN A 84 -5.68 13.94 -4.91
C GLN A 84 -5.49 14.12 -3.41
N SER A 85 -4.86 13.15 -2.73
CA SER A 85 -4.45 13.30 -1.33
C SER A 85 -3.41 14.41 -1.14
N ALA A 86 -2.41 14.54 -2.02
CA ALA A 86 -1.41 15.60 -1.91
C ALA A 86 -2.04 16.98 -2.09
N ALA A 87 -2.94 17.14 -3.07
CA ALA A 87 -3.69 18.39 -3.26
C ALA A 87 -4.58 18.72 -2.06
N THR A 88 -5.28 17.72 -1.52
CA THR A 88 -6.14 17.89 -0.33
C THR A 88 -5.32 18.23 0.91
N MET A 89 -4.15 17.62 1.10
CA MET A 89 -3.28 17.89 2.26
C MET A 89 -2.90 19.37 2.38
N ALA A 90 -2.75 20.09 1.26
CA ALA A 90 -2.46 21.51 1.24
C ALA A 90 -3.63 22.39 1.75
N THR A 91 -4.86 21.86 1.78
CA THR A 91 -6.06 22.59 2.20
C THR A 91 -6.50 22.25 3.62
N LEU A 92 -5.94 21.21 4.23
CA LEU A 92 -6.32 20.76 5.58
C LEU A 92 -5.68 21.62 6.67
N THR A 93 -6.49 22.01 7.65
CA THR A 93 -5.98 22.59 8.90
C THR A 93 -5.28 21.53 9.76
N SER A 94 -4.35 21.95 10.63
CA SER A 94 -3.67 21.04 11.57
C SER A 94 -4.66 20.26 12.45
N ARG A 95 -5.76 20.91 12.86
CA ARG A 95 -6.81 20.25 13.63
C ARG A 95 -7.48 19.12 12.85
N GLN A 96 -7.84 19.35 11.59
CA GLN A 96 -8.45 18.32 10.74
C GLN A 96 -7.48 17.16 10.52
N LEU A 97 -6.20 17.46 10.29
CA LEU A 97 -5.18 16.44 10.15
C LEU A 97 -5.02 15.58 11.42
N ASP A 98 -5.02 16.20 12.59
CA ASP A 98 -4.96 15.48 13.87
C ASP A 98 -6.19 14.62 14.12
N GLU A 99 -7.38 15.10 13.74
CA GLU A 99 -8.60 14.30 13.81
C GLU A 99 -8.51 13.08 12.88
N VAL A 100 -8.00 13.24 11.65
CA VAL A 100 -7.80 12.11 10.69
C VAL A 100 -6.79 11.10 11.25
N LYS A 101 -5.68 11.56 11.84
CA LYS A 101 -4.69 10.70 12.49
C LYS A 101 -5.30 9.91 13.66
N LYS A 102 -6.11 10.56 14.50
CA LYS A 102 -6.79 9.92 15.63
C LYS A 102 -7.77 8.83 15.18
N LEU A 103 -8.55 9.09 14.14
CA LEU A 103 -9.48 8.09 13.58
C LEU A 103 -8.74 6.88 12.99
N ASN A 104 -7.53 7.08 12.45
CA ASN A 104 -6.74 6.06 11.77
C ASN A 104 -5.53 5.60 12.58
N LYS A 105 -5.59 5.68 13.91
CA LYS A 105 -4.48 5.36 14.82
C LYS A 105 -3.92 3.93 14.64
N LEU A 106 -4.75 2.97 14.24
CA LEU A 106 -4.31 1.58 14.03
C LEU A 106 -3.63 1.45 12.67
N ASP A 107 -4.20 2.08 11.64
CA ASP A 107 -3.60 2.11 10.30
C ASP A 107 -2.24 2.78 10.31
N LEU A 108 -2.05 3.85 11.11
CA LEU A 108 -0.72 4.47 11.29
C LEU A 108 0.29 3.48 11.89
N GLN A 109 -0.09 2.73 12.93
CA GLN A 109 0.79 1.72 13.53
C GLN A 109 1.07 0.54 12.59
N LEU A 110 0.06 0.10 11.84
CA LEU A 110 0.21 -0.95 10.85
C LEU A 110 1.11 -0.50 9.69
N TYR A 111 0.97 0.74 9.24
CA TYR A 111 1.76 1.31 8.17
C TYR A 111 3.25 1.44 8.54
N GLU A 112 3.57 1.90 9.77
CA GLU A 112 4.98 1.91 10.24
C GLU A 112 5.58 0.50 10.23
N PHE A 113 4.84 -0.49 10.74
CA PHE A 113 5.26 -1.90 10.67
C PHE A 113 5.44 -2.39 9.23
N ALA A 114 4.49 -2.06 8.34
CA ALA A 114 4.52 -2.43 6.94
C ALA A 114 5.74 -1.82 6.22
N LYS A 115 6.07 -0.57 6.52
CA LYS A 115 7.22 0.16 6.00
C LYS A 115 8.53 -0.51 6.35
N ASP A 116 8.73 -0.80 7.63
CA ASP A 116 9.94 -1.49 8.08
C ASP A 116 10.08 -2.88 7.46
N LEU A 117 8.98 -3.63 7.42
CA LEU A 117 8.96 -4.98 6.85
C LEU A 117 9.23 -4.95 5.33
N ALA A 118 8.61 -4.04 4.58
CA ALA A 118 8.83 -3.89 3.14
C ALA A 118 10.29 -3.54 2.84
N MET A 119 10.87 -2.56 3.56
CA MET A 119 12.26 -2.16 3.38
C MET A 119 13.26 -3.24 3.82
N GLN A 120 12.92 -4.03 4.85
CA GLN A 120 13.72 -5.19 5.23
C GLN A 120 13.70 -6.27 4.14
N ARG A 121 12.53 -6.59 3.58
CA ARG A 121 12.39 -7.56 2.48
C ARG A 121 13.15 -7.11 1.23
N PHE A 122 12.99 -5.85 0.84
CA PHE A 122 13.73 -5.26 -0.29
C PHE A 122 15.24 -5.36 -0.11
N ARG A 123 15.77 -4.97 1.07
CA ARG A 123 17.21 -5.09 1.36
C ARG A 123 17.71 -6.53 1.24
N ARG A 124 16.95 -7.51 1.75
CA ARG A 124 17.32 -8.93 1.62
C ARG A 124 17.38 -9.40 0.17
N LEU A 125 16.46 -8.94 -0.69
CA LEU A 125 16.47 -9.27 -2.11
C LEU A 125 17.65 -8.61 -2.82
N ARG A 126 17.84 -7.31 -2.58
CA ARG A 126 18.97 -6.52 -3.10
C ARG A 126 20.32 -7.15 -2.75
N ASP A 127 20.53 -7.50 -1.48
CA ASP A 127 21.82 -8.00 -1.00
C ASP A 127 22.14 -9.41 -1.54
N LYS A 128 21.13 -10.14 -2.05
CA LYS A 128 21.27 -11.44 -2.70
C LYS A 128 21.46 -11.35 -4.22
N ASP A 129 21.28 -10.18 -4.82
CA ASP A 129 21.36 -9.97 -6.27
C ASP A 129 22.68 -9.30 -6.65
N PRO A 130 23.67 -10.04 -7.18
CA PRO A 130 24.97 -9.47 -7.58
C PRO A 130 24.85 -8.44 -8.71
N SER A 131 23.75 -8.50 -9.47
CA SER A 131 23.45 -7.61 -10.60
C SER A 131 22.41 -6.54 -10.26
N PHE A 132 22.12 -6.33 -8.97
CA PHE A 132 21.06 -5.45 -8.51
C PHE A 132 21.09 -4.07 -9.16
N VAL A 133 22.25 -3.41 -9.18
CA VAL A 133 22.37 -2.04 -9.70
C VAL A 133 21.92 -1.97 -11.16
N GLN A 134 22.41 -2.89 -11.99
CA GLN A 134 22.04 -2.96 -13.40
C GLN A 134 20.55 -3.29 -13.54
N ARG A 135 20.06 -4.31 -12.86
CA ARG A 135 18.67 -4.76 -12.99
C ARG A 135 17.65 -3.74 -12.49
N PHE A 136 17.96 -3.06 -11.40
CA PHE A 136 17.11 -2.02 -10.82
C PHE A 136 17.06 -0.77 -11.71
N GLN A 137 18.14 -0.47 -12.45
CA GLN A 137 18.15 0.62 -13.43
C GLN A 137 17.25 0.32 -14.64
N HIS A 138 17.26 -0.92 -15.14
CA HIS A 138 16.57 -1.34 -16.37
C HIS A 138 15.27 -2.12 -16.09
N LEU A 139 14.55 -1.79 -15.02
CA LEU A 139 13.25 -2.38 -14.75
C LEU A 139 12.25 -2.03 -15.87
N GLY A 140 11.45 -3.00 -16.31
CA GLY A 140 10.52 -2.81 -17.43
C GLY A 140 11.16 -2.95 -18.82
N GLU A 141 12.48 -3.10 -18.93
CA GLU A 141 13.15 -3.34 -20.21
C GLU A 141 13.29 -4.85 -20.48
N LEU A 142 12.55 -5.36 -21.46
CA LEU A 142 12.60 -6.78 -21.83
C LEU A 142 13.50 -7.00 -23.07
N PRO A 143 14.53 -7.88 -23.00
CA PRO A 143 15.44 -8.12 -24.12
C PRO A 143 14.76 -8.58 -25.41
N SER A 144 13.60 -9.23 -25.31
CA SER A 144 12.86 -9.80 -26.43
C SER A 144 11.76 -8.89 -27.01
N ARG A 145 11.57 -7.67 -26.49
CA ARG A 145 10.57 -6.72 -26.99
C ARG A 145 11.25 -5.47 -27.54
N GLN A 146 11.43 -5.42 -28.86
CA GLN A 146 11.97 -4.25 -29.60
C GLN A 146 10.95 -3.11 -29.79
N SER A 147 9.69 -3.30 -29.40
CA SER A 147 8.62 -2.34 -29.61
C SER A 147 8.05 -1.91 -28.26
N ALA A 148 8.30 -0.65 -27.90
CA ALA A 148 7.59 0.05 -26.85
C ALA A 148 6.14 0.24 -27.32
N THR A 149 5.25 -0.69 -26.98
CA THR A 149 3.87 -0.27 -26.74
C THR A 149 3.93 0.54 -25.45
N GLU A 150 4.10 1.86 -25.60
CA GLU A 150 3.89 2.84 -24.55
C GLU A 150 2.51 2.55 -23.96
N PHE A 151 2.48 1.92 -22.78
CA PHE A 151 1.22 1.73 -22.08
C PHE A 151 0.81 3.11 -21.59
N ASN A 152 -0.06 3.75 -22.35
CA ASN A 152 -0.52 5.10 -22.06
C ASN A 152 -1.53 5.04 -20.90
N TRP A 153 -1.09 5.37 -19.70
CA TRP A 153 -1.94 5.45 -18.51
C TRP A 153 -3.11 6.42 -18.69
N ASP A 154 -2.93 7.49 -19.48
CA ASP A 154 -3.97 8.49 -19.74
C ASP A 154 -5.05 7.99 -20.69
N SER A 155 -4.77 6.97 -21.52
CA SER A 155 -5.76 6.38 -22.43
C SER A 155 -6.82 5.51 -21.76
N VAL A 156 -6.60 5.13 -20.49
CA VAL A 156 -7.51 4.28 -19.71
C VAL A 156 -8.33 5.11 -18.72
N ILE A 157 -7.95 6.37 -18.50
CA ILE A 157 -8.75 7.36 -17.78
C ILE A 157 -9.72 7.98 -18.81
N GLU A 158 -10.62 7.19 -19.38
CA GLU A 158 -11.77 7.78 -20.09
C GLU A 158 -12.62 8.53 -19.06
N ASP A 159 -12.90 9.80 -19.36
CA ASP A 159 -13.81 10.70 -18.69
C ASP A 159 -15.12 9.98 -18.28
N THR A 160 -15.22 9.54 -17.02
CA THR A 160 -16.53 9.24 -16.41
C THR A 160 -17.18 10.49 -15.81
N THR A 161 -16.72 11.68 -16.19
CA THR A 161 -17.33 12.97 -15.84
C THR A 161 -18.08 13.60 -17.01
N ASP A 162 -18.75 12.78 -17.81
CA ASP A 162 -19.95 13.21 -18.54
C ASP A 162 -21.11 12.33 -18.08
N ASN A 163 -21.90 12.85 -17.15
CA ASN A 163 -23.31 12.53 -17.00
C ASN A 163 -23.98 13.76 -16.40
N ASP A 164 -24.92 14.29 -17.20
CA ASP A 164 -25.75 15.50 -17.05
C ASP A 164 -26.20 15.89 -15.63
#